data_AF-A0A7W9HJ50-F1
#
_entry.id   AF-A0A7W9HJ50-F1
#
_cell.length_a   1.000
_cell.length_b   1.000
_cell.length_c   1.000
_cell.angle_alpha   90.00
_cell.angle_beta   90.00
_cell.angle_gamma   90.00
#
_symmetry.space_group_name_H-M   'P 1'
#
loop_
_entity.id
_entity.type
_entity.pdbx_description
1 polymer ?
#
loop_
_entity_poly.entity_id
_entity_poly.type
_entity_poly.pdbx_seq_one_letter_code
_entity_poly.pdbx_strand_id
1 'polypeptide(L)'
;MTAVDASGTRSGDVALSCRAVERAVCDVWGDVFGVEVSPYDDFYELGGDSMTIIDVVDELSRRGVRVRSSVALRHHTPARLAESLTVHADRAPVPVPPTGDVRPRSWAEVRRRPTVVAPDGAGAALVLLHSDTHPQREREAAPAWRAGRPVVGIPAPGADGPLPAGADLADIARHHVSAVLAARPHGPYPLVGFGLSAVVAFEVAGQLRRAGHEVPVLVMVEPPAAGPASGFASSTADLLALRYAALGRRFALSGSESPEEVLSRVREEGWYDVDTSPTDLSRLQLAWADLALAVRGYEPDPHAGRVVLCLDEANAPTAGGYWSALVTDPVVHLFDYGVESPAPVIGDARLAALVRAELAR
;
A
#
# COMPACT_ATOMS: atom_id res chain seq x y z
N MET A 1 -45.92 -31.44 -10.84
CA MET A 1 -45.36 -31.16 -12.17
C MET A 1 -45.72 -29.71 -12.48
N THR A 2 -44.84 -28.79 -12.09
CA THR A 2 -45.04 -27.34 -12.17
C THR A 2 -43.84 -26.77 -12.90
N ALA A 3 -44.13 -25.97 -13.93
CA ALA A 3 -43.21 -25.58 -14.99
C ALA A 3 -42.04 -24.72 -14.48
N VAL A 4 -40.84 -25.05 -14.96
CA VAL A 4 -39.64 -24.22 -14.85
C VAL A 4 -39.65 -23.25 -16.02
N ASP A 5 -39.64 -21.95 -15.73
CA ASP A 5 -39.41 -20.90 -16.72
C ASP A 5 -37.90 -20.65 -16.88
N ALA A 6 -37.45 -20.36 -18.10
CA ALA A 6 -36.06 -20.44 -18.56
C ALA A 6 -35.18 -19.22 -18.18
N SER A 7 -35.48 -18.51 -17.10
CA SER A 7 -34.76 -17.31 -16.67
C SER A 7 -34.20 -17.34 -15.24
N GLY A 8 -34.42 -18.43 -14.47
CA GLY A 8 -33.63 -18.76 -13.28
C GLY A 8 -33.50 -17.69 -12.18
N THR A 9 -34.31 -16.63 -12.18
CA THR A 9 -34.16 -15.51 -11.23
C THR A 9 -35.15 -15.68 -10.08
N ARG A 10 -34.64 -16.03 -8.90
CA ARG A 10 -35.39 -15.92 -7.64
C ARG A 10 -35.56 -14.43 -7.32
N SER A 11 -36.81 -14.03 -7.07
CA SER A 11 -37.16 -12.70 -6.57
C SER A 11 -36.73 -12.56 -5.10
N GLY A 12 -36.01 -11.48 -4.78
CA GLY A 12 -35.93 -10.91 -3.43
C GLY A 12 -34.63 -11.14 -2.64
N ASP A 13 -33.52 -10.54 -3.07
CA ASP A 13 -32.46 -10.07 -2.16
C ASP A 13 -31.80 -8.86 -2.84
N VAL A 14 -32.22 -7.65 -2.48
CA VAL A 14 -31.57 -6.42 -2.95
C VAL A 14 -30.32 -6.26 -2.11
N ALA A 15 -29.14 -6.51 -2.69
CA ALA A 15 -27.87 -6.30 -2.03
C ALA A 15 -27.77 -4.83 -1.54
N LEU A 16 -27.68 -4.64 -0.22
CA LEU A 16 -27.55 -3.31 0.39
C LEU A 16 -26.19 -2.71 0.01
N SER A 17 -26.16 -1.42 -0.35
CA SER A 17 -24.90 -0.71 -0.62
C SER A 17 -24.08 -0.50 0.66
N CYS A 18 -22.75 -0.34 0.53
CA CYS A 18 -21.86 -0.08 1.69
C CYS A 18 -22.37 1.08 2.56
N ARG A 19 -22.78 2.20 1.96
CA ARG A 19 -23.38 3.33 2.70
C ARG A 19 -24.72 3.01 3.35
N ALA A 20 -25.51 2.09 2.79
CA ALA A 20 -26.76 1.67 3.41
C ALA A 20 -26.50 0.77 4.63
N VAL A 21 -25.50 -0.12 4.53
CA VAL A 21 -25.07 -0.95 5.67
C VAL A 21 -24.39 -0.10 6.74
N GLU A 22 -23.54 0.87 6.37
CA GLU A 22 -22.90 1.80 7.31
C GLU A 22 -23.93 2.56 8.13
N ARG A 23 -24.94 3.16 7.47
CA ARG A 23 -26.05 3.82 8.18
C ARG A 23 -26.79 2.86 9.10
N ALA A 24 -27.09 1.65 8.62
CA ALA A 24 -27.74 0.65 9.46
C ALA A 24 -26.90 0.30 10.70
N VAL A 25 -25.57 0.22 10.57
CA VAL A 25 -24.67 -0.02 11.71
C VAL A 25 -24.65 1.18 12.65
N CYS A 26 -24.54 2.42 12.14
CA CYS A 26 -24.62 3.62 12.97
C CYS A 26 -25.95 3.71 13.74
N ASP A 27 -27.08 3.45 13.07
CA ASP A 27 -28.40 3.49 13.71
C ASP A 27 -28.52 2.44 14.81
N VAL A 28 -28.06 1.21 14.55
CA VAL A 28 -28.07 0.13 15.56
C VAL A 28 -27.18 0.47 16.75
N TRP A 29 -25.99 1.00 16.51
CA TRP A 29 -25.10 1.39 17.59
C TRP A 29 -25.69 2.55 18.39
N GLY A 30 -26.33 3.51 17.71
CA GLY A 30 -27.00 4.62 18.38
C GLY A 30 -28.15 4.16 19.27
N ASP A 31 -28.94 3.17 18.82
CA ASP A 31 -30.01 2.57 19.61
C ASP A 31 -29.47 1.79 20.84
N VAL A 32 -28.34 1.09 20.67
CA VAL A 32 -27.72 0.26 21.73
C VAL A 32 -27.00 1.12 22.78
N PHE A 33 -26.28 2.16 22.35
CA PHE A 33 -25.48 3.01 23.24
C PHE A 33 -26.22 4.28 23.69
N GLY A 34 -27.36 4.61 23.08
CA GLY A 34 -28.17 5.78 23.42
C GLY A 34 -27.51 7.11 23.05
N VAL A 35 -26.64 7.10 22.02
CA VAL A 35 -25.90 8.29 21.53
C VAL A 35 -25.97 8.38 20.01
N GLU A 36 -25.68 9.55 19.44
CA GLU A 36 -25.47 9.67 17.99
C GLU A 36 -24.09 9.09 17.64
N VAL A 37 -24.03 8.21 16.64
CA VAL A 37 -22.82 7.45 16.29
C VAL A 37 -22.32 7.86 14.90
N SER A 38 -21.08 8.33 14.85
CA SER A 38 -20.33 8.61 13.64
C SER A 38 -19.82 7.31 13.00
N PRO A 39 -19.63 7.25 11.66
CA PRO A 39 -19.04 6.11 10.97
C PRO A 39 -17.63 5.70 11.47
N TYR A 40 -16.95 6.58 12.21
CA TYR A 40 -15.60 6.41 12.70
C TYR A 40 -15.49 6.18 14.20
N ASP A 41 -16.60 6.21 14.94
CA ASP A 41 -16.57 5.98 16.39
C ASP A 41 -16.18 4.53 16.69
N ASP A 42 -15.31 4.33 17.68
CA ASP A 42 -14.87 3.01 18.10
C ASP A 42 -15.86 2.35 19.07
N PHE A 43 -16.22 1.11 18.79
CA PHE A 43 -17.17 0.30 19.55
C PHE A 43 -16.86 0.26 21.05
N TYR A 44 -15.58 0.14 21.41
CA TYR A 44 -15.16 0.00 22.82
C TYR A 44 -15.08 1.35 23.52
N GLU A 45 -14.78 2.43 22.79
CA GLU A 45 -14.81 3.80 23.32
C GLU A 45 -16.24 4.24 23.67
N LEU A 46 -17.23 3.74 22.93
CA LEU A 46 -18.66 3.89 23.23
C LEU A 46 -19.15 3.02 24.41
N GLY A 47 -18.27 2.19 24.98
CA GLY A 47 -18.58 1.30 26.10
C GLY A 47 -19.05 -0.10 25.71
N GLY A 48 -18.85 -0.51 24.45
CA GLY A 48 -19.21 -1.83 23.96
C GLY A 48 -18.36 -2.97 24.53
N ASP A 49 -18.96 -4.15 24.68
CA ASP A 49 -18.30 -5.36 25.13
C ASP A 49 -18.77 -6.62 24.36
N SER A 50 -18.29 -7.78 24.77
CA SER A 50 -18.63 -9.06 24.13
C SER A 50 -20.10 -9.48 24.30
N MET A 51 -20.85 -8.91 25.25
CA MET A 51 -22.29 -9.15 25.38
C MET A 51 -23.06 -8.18 24.48
N THR A 52 -22.67 -6.92 24.48
CA THR A 52 -23.28 -5.84 23.69
C THR A 52 -23.15 -6.09 22.19
N ILE A 53 -22.07 -6.77 21.75
CA ILE A 53 -21.91 -7.14 20.33
C ILE A 53 -22.95 -8.16 19.86
N ILE A 54 -23.49 -8.99 20.77
CA ILE A 54 -24.53 -9.97 20.44
C ILE A 54 -25.82 -9.22 20.11
N ASP A 55 -26.15 -8.20 20.90
CA ASP A 55 -27.33 -7.35 20.69
C ASP A 55 -27.22 -6.56 19.37
N VAL A 56 -26.04 -6.00 19.08
CA VAL A 56 -25.74 -5.35 17.80
C VAL A 56 -25.93 -6.30 16.62
N VAL A 57 -25.42 -7.53 16.71
CA VAL A 57 -25.53 -8.54 15.65
C VAL A 57 -26.98 -8.97 15.42
N ASP A 58 -27.75 -9.15 16.50
CA ASP A 58 -29.16 -9.54 16.42
C ASP A 58 -30.00 -8.43 15.80
N GLU A 59 -29.80 -7.18 16.23
CA GLU A 59 -30.51 -6.01 15.69
C GLU A 59 -30.16 -5.76 14.21
N LEU A 60 -28.89 -5.86 13.84
CA LEU A 60 -28.47 -5.79 12.42
C LEU A 60 -29.14 -6.88 11.58
N SER A 61 -29.25 -8.09 12.12
CA SER A 61 -29.91 -9.21 11.44
C SER A 61 -31.41 -8.94 11.23
N ARG A 62 -32.08 -8.32 12.21
CA ARG A 62 -33.49 -7.88 12.07
C ARG A 62 -33.67 -6.80 11.01
N ARG A 63 -32.62 -6.01 10.72
CA ARG A 63 -32.58 -5.01 9.64
C ARG A 63 -32.10 -5.58 8.29
N GLY A 64 -31.94 -6.90 8.18
CA GLY A 64 -31.53 -7.57 6.95
C GLY A 64 -30.01 -7.55 6.68
N VAL A 65 -29.20 -7.12 7.65
CA VAL A 65 -27.73 -7.14 7.57
C VAL A 65 -27.21 -8.36 8.33
N ARG A 66 -26.82 -9.43 7.63
CA ARG A 66 -26.22 -10.61 8.27
C ARG A 66 -24.75 -10.37 8.59
N VAL A 67 -24.40 -10.47 9.86
CA VAL A 67 -23.02 -10.33 10.37
C VAL A 67 -22.72 -11.43 11.37
N ARG A 68 -21.50 -11.98 11.34
CA ARG A 68 -21.00 -12.88 12.40
C ARG A 68 -20.37 -12.06 13.51
N SER A 69 -20.57 -12.46 14.76
CA SER A 69 -19.98 -11.76 15.92
C SER A 69 -18.45 -11.63 15.84
N SER A 70 -17.77 -12.62 15.25
CA SER A 70 -16.31 -12.57 15.03
C SER A 70 -15.86 -11.51 14.00
N VAL A 71 -16.75 -11.08 13.11
CA VAL A 71 -16.53 -9.99 12.15
C VAL A 71 -16.86 -8.66 12.81
N ALA A 72 -17.98 -8.59 13.53
CA ALA A 72 -18.37 -7.39 14.28
C ALA A 72 -17.32 -7.00 15.35
N LEU A 73 -16.80 -7.97 16.11
CA LEU A 73 -15.72 -7.74 17.09
C LEU A 73 -14.38 -7.34 16.47
N ARG A 74 -14.18 -7.59 15.17
CA ARG A 74 -12.93 -7.32 14.45
C ARG A 74 -12.91 -5.92 13.84
N HIS A 75 -14.08 -5.42 13.45
CA HIS A 75 -14.22 -4.15 12.77
C HIS A 75 -14.90 -3.16 13.71
N HIS A 76 -14.08 -2.43 14.47
CA HIS A 76 -14.54 -1.66 15.62
C HIS A 76 -15.21 -0.33 15.25
N THR A 77 -15.38 -0.02 13.96
CA THR A 77 -16.10 1.19 13.53
C THR A 77 -17.20 0.83 12.54
N PRO A 78 -18.32 1.59 12.48
CA PRO A 78 -19.40 1.32 11.56
C PRO A 78 -18.97 1.29 10.08
N ALA A 79 -18.09 2.19 9.67
CA ALA A 79 -17.55 2.22 8.31
C ALA A 79 -16.78 0.94 7.97
N ARG A 80 -15.90 0.47 8.88
CA ARG A 80 -15.11 -0.75 8.66
C ARG A 80 -15.97 -2.01 8.69
N LEU A 81 -16.98 -2.04 9.54
CA LEU A 81 -17.91 -3.17 9.59
C LEU A 81 -18.75 -3.24 8.31
N ALA A 82 -19.30 -2.11 7.85
CA ALA A 82 -20.07 -2.04 6.61
C ALA A 82 -19.24 -2.40 5.37
N GLU A 83 -17.99 -1.94 5.32
CA GLU A 83 -17.04 -2.35 4.28
C GLU A 83 -16.85 -3.88 4.29
N SER A 84 -16.58 -4.47 5.46
CA SER A 84 -16.38 -5.93 5.57
C SER A 84 -17.59 -6.74 5.10
N LEU A 85 -18.81 -6.24 5.35
CA LEU A 85 -20.05 -6.96 5.06
C LEU A 85 -20.53 -6.81 3.61
N THR A 86 -20.26 -5.66 2.98
CA THR A 86 -20.72 -5.38 1.61
C THR A 86 -19.68 -5.71 0.56
N VAL A 87 -18.41 -5.79 0.95
CA VAL A 87 -17.32 -6.14 0.04
C VAL A 87 -17.07 -7.65 0.01
N HIS A 88 -17.30 -8.38 1.12
CA HIS A 88 -16.92 -9.79 1.24
C HIS A 88 -18.07 -10.79 1.07
N ALA A 89 -19.32 -10.34 0.90
CA ALA A 89 -20.48 -11.25 0.94
C ALA A 89 -20.65 -12.15 -0.30
N ASP A 90 -20.21 -11.75 -1.50
CA ASP A 90 -20.53 -12.51 -2.74
C ASP A 90 -19.40 -12.61 -3.78
N ARG A 91 -18.15 -12.26 -3.45
CA ARG A 91 -17.05 -12.39 -4.41
C ARG A 91 -16.22 -13.63 -4.11
N ALA A 92 -16.18 -14.55 -5.08
CA ALA A 92 -15.18 -15.61 -5.08
C ALA A 92 -13.78 -14.98 -4.94
N PRO A 93 -12.84 -15.62 -4.19
CA PRO A 93 -11.46 -15.17 -4.19
C PRO A 93 -11.00 -15.07 -5.64
N VAL A 94 -10.46 -13.91 -6.04
CA VAL A 94 -9.81 -13.77 -7.34
C VAL A 94 -8.74 -14.87 -7.41
N PRO A 95 -8.77 -15.77 -8.40
CA PRO A 95 -7.78 -16.83 -8.51
C PRO A 95 -6.39 -16.22 -8.49
N VAL A 96 -5.56 -16.64 -7.54
CA VAL A 96 -4.13 -16.32 -7.59
C VAL A 96 -3.57 -17.12 -8.76
N PRO A 97 -3.15 -16.49 -9.88
CA PRO A 97 -2.51 -17.23 -10.95
C PRO A 97 -1.29 -17.96 -10.38
N PRO A 98 -1.06 -19.23 -10.74
CA PRO A 98 0.11 -19.96 -10.27
C PRO A 98 1.35 -19.17 -10.70
N THR A 99 2.12 -18.71 -9.72
CA THR A 99 3.41 -18.08 -9.98
C THR A 99 4.35 -19.18 -10.46
N GLY A 100 4.43 -19.37 -11.78
CA GLY A 100 5.34 -20.32 -12.42
C GLY A 100 6.82 -19.94 -12.29
N ASP A 101 7.13 -18.87 -11.56
CA ASP A 101 8.47 -18.35 -11.39
C ASP A 101 9.25 -19.14 -10.33
N VAL A 102 10.35 -19.75 -10.78
CA VAL A 102 11.39 -20.27 -9.88
C VAL A 102 11.98 -19.09 -9.11
N ARG A 103 11.71 -19.03 -7.80
CA ARG A 103 12.32 -18.03 -6.92
C ARG A 103 13.85 -18.18 -6.93
N PRO A 104 14.62 -17.08 -6.93
CA PRO A 104 16.07 -17.15 -6.86
C PRO A 104 16.49 -17.77 -5.53
N ARG A 105 17.60 -18.51 -5.56
CA ARG A 105 18.16 -19.13 -4.34
C ARG A 105 19.00 -18.15 -3.53
N SER A 106 19.46 -17.09 -4.17
CA SER A 106 20.30 -16.08 -3.55
C SER A 106 20.17 -14.71 -4.23
N TRP A 107 20.60 -13.66 -3.53
CA TRP A 107 20.67 -12.30 -4.05
C TRP A 107 21.60 -12.11 -5.24
N ALA A 108 22.54 -13.04 -5.48
CA ALA A 108 23.43 -13.00 -6.65
C ALA A 108 22.69 -13.25 -7.98
N GLU A 109 21.55 -13.94 -7.92
CA GLU A 109 20.69 -14.23 -9.08
C GLU A 109 19.70 -13.09 -9.36
N VAL A 110 19.49 -12.21 -8.37
CA VAL A 110 18.59 -11.07 -8.50
C VAL A 110 19.29 -9.97 -9.29
N ARG A 111 18.66 -9.52 -10.37
CA ARG A 111 19.22 -8.46 -11.21
C ARG A 111 19.24 -7.13 -10.44
N ARG A 112 20.25 -6.31 -10.75
CA ARG A 112 20.37 -4.92 -10.30
C ARG A 112 20.35 -4.03 -11.53
N ARG A 113 19.20 -3.44 -11.87
CA ARG A 113 19.09 -2.55 -13.03
C ARG A 113 18.57 -1.18 -12.63
N PRO A 114 19.44 -0.32 -12.07
CA PRO A 114 19.14 1.10 -11.98
C PRO A 114 18.72 1.64 -13.35
N THR A 115 17.68 2.46 -13.38
CA THR A 115 17.20 3.12 -14.59
C THR A 115 17.72 4.56 -14.62
N VAL A 116 18.13 5.00 -15.80
CA VAL A 116 18.44 6.41 -16.02
C VAL A 116 17.13 7.12 -16.30
N VAL A 117 16.66 7.92 -15.34
CA VAL A 117 15.38 8.67 -15.48
C VAL A 117 15.63 10.04 -16.08
N ALA A 118 16.68 10.72 -15.61
CA ALA A 118 17.15 11.98 -16.20
C ALA A 118 18.68 12.02 -16.10
N PRO A 119 19.44 11.86 -17.20
CA PRO A 119 20.90 11.82 -17.13
C PRO A 119 21.53 13.20 -16.90
N ASP A 120 20.86 14.26 -17.36
CA ASP A 120 21.43 15.60 -17.42
C ASP A 120 21.30 16.33 -16.09
N GLY A 121 22.26 17.19 -15.79
CA GLY A 121 22.24 18.03 -14.59
C GLY A 121 23.57 18.13 -13.88
N ALA A 122 23.61 18.93 -12.82
CA ALA A 122 24.79 19.10 -11.98
C ALA A 122 24.53 18.60 -10.55
N GLY A 123 25.59 18.14 -9.87
CA GLY A 123 25.52 17.68 -8.49
C GLY A 123 25.21 16.19 -8.35
N ALA A 124 24.92 15.77 -7.10
CA ALA A 124 24.60 14.39 -6.81
C ALA A 124 23.21 14.02 -7.34
N ALA A 125 23.12 12.84 -7.96
CA ALA A 125 21.88 12.34 -8.52
C ALA A 125 20.83 12.10 -7.44
N LEU A 126 19.59 12.50 -7.71
CA LEU A 126 18.44 12.09 -6.93
C LEU A 126 18.17 10.61 -7.18
N VAL A 127 18.15 9.81 -6.11
CA VAL A 127 17.81 8.39 -6.17
C VAL A 127 16.31 8.24 -5.91
N LEU A 128 15.60 7.68 -6.88
CA LEU A 128 14.17 7.46 -6.85
C LEU A 128 13.89 5.97 -6.66
N LEU A 129 13.38 5.57 -5.51
CA LEU A 129 12.92 4.20 -5.27
C LEU A 129 11.46 4.09 -5.69
N HIS A 130 11.23 3.36 -6.77
CA HIS A 130 9.92 3.29 -7.40
C HIS A 130 8.89 2.51 -6.57
N SER A 131 7.62 2.91 -6.63
CA SER A 131 6.53 2.06 -6.14
C SER A 131 6.29 0.85 -7.04
N ASP A 132 5.60 -0.14 -6.50
CA ASP A 132 5.11 -1.32 -7.22
C ASP A 132 3.89 -1.04 -8.09
N THR A 133 3.32 0.17 -8.00
CA THR A 133 2.04 0.52 -8.64
C THR A 133 2.13 1.66 -9.61
N HIS A 134 3.05 2.61 -9.53
CA HIS A 134 3.08 3.75 -10.48
C HIS A 134 4.50 4.13 -10.96
N PRO A 135 5.40 3.15 -11.25
CA PRO A 135 6.78 3.45 -11.59
C PRO A 135 6.93 4.37 -12.80
N GLN A 136 6.05 4.27 -13.81
CA GLN A 136 6.11 5.13 -14.99
C GLN A 136 5.73 6.58 -14.67
N ARG A 137 4.65 6.80 -13.91
CA ARG A 137 4.22 8.15 -13.51
C ARG A 137 5.30 8.83 -12.66
N GLU A 138 5.96 8.08 -11.79
CA GLU A 138 7.08 8.59 -10.98
C GLU A 138 8.27 9.00 -11.84
N ARG A 139 8.63 8.18 -12.85
CA ARG A 139 9.68 8.54 -13.82
C ARG A 139 9.36 9.82 -14.57
N GLU A 140 8.11 9.98 -15.02
CA GLU A 140 7.65 11.14 -15.77
C GLU A 140 7.58 12.42 -14.91
N ALA A 141 7.28 12.28 -13.61
CA ALA A 141 7.21 13.41 -12.68
C ALA A 141 8.58 13.82 -12.11
N ALA A 142 9.53 12.89 -12.01
CA ALA A 142 10.87 13.14 -11.44
C ALA A 142 11.63 14.35 -12.02
N PRO A 143 11.54 14.67 -13.34
CA PRO A 143 12.10 15.90 -13.90
C PRO A 143 11.69 17.19 -13.17
N ALA A 144 10.48 17.24 -12.60
CA ALA A 144 9.99 18.39 -11.85
C ALA A 144 10.61 18.48 -10.45
N TRP A 145 11.06 17.38 -9.86
CA TRP A 145 11.56 17.32 -8.48
C TRP A 145 13.06 17.62 -8.39
N ARG A 146 13.81 17.26 -9.43
CA ARG A 146 15.26 17.06 -9.38
C ARG A 146 16.13 18.29 -9.14
N ALA A 147 15.57 19.50 -9.07
CA ALA A 147 16.31 20.76 -8.89
C ALA A 147 17.55 20.89 -9.81
N GLY A 148 17.43 20.45 -11.08
CA GLY A 148 18.54 20.46 -12.05
C GLY A 148 19.61 19.38 -11.86
N ARG A 149 19.41 18.40 -10.97
CA ARG A 149 20.29 17.23 -10.75
C ARG A 149 19.93 16.07 -11.69
N PRO A 150 20.84 15.13 -11.93
CA PRO A 150 20.48 13.85 -12.55
C PRO A 150 19.51 13.04 -11.67
N VAL A 151 18.78 12.10 -12.25
CA VAL A 151 17.88 11.18 -11.54
C VAL A 151 18.18 9.73 -11.93
N VAL A 152 18.43 8.90 -10.91
CA VAL A 152 18.59 7.46 -11.04
C VAL A 152 17.39 6.78 -10.38
N GLY A 153 16.64 5.99 -11.14
CA GLY A 153 15.55 5.17 -10.64
C GLY A 153 16.07 3.82 -10.17
N ILE A 154 15.54 3.35 -9.04
CA ILE A 154 15.73 1.99 -8.54
C ILE A 154 14.37 1.31 -8.64
N PRO A 155 14.23 0.26 -9.47
CA PRO A 155 12.96 -0.46 -9.61
C PRO A 155 12.48 -1.00 -8.26
N ALA A 156 11.16 -1.09 -8.10
CA ALA A 156 10.57 -1.71 -6.92
C ALA A 156 11.07 -3.17 -6.76
N PRO A 157 11.19 -3.67 -5.53
CA PRO A 157 11.47 -5.09 -5.28
C PRO A 157 10.50 -5.98 -6.08
N GLY A 158 11.02 -6.89 -6.90
CA GLY A 158 10.21 -7.75 -7.78
C GLY A 158 10.18 -7.36 -9.25
N ALA A 159 10.42 -6.09 -9.60
CA ALA A 159 10.27 -5.60 -10.97
C ALA A 159 11.30 -6.24 -11.93
N ASP A 160 12.53 -6.42 -11.46
CA ASP A 160 13.63 -7.03 -12.22
C ASP A 160 13.74 -8.56 -12.04
N GLY A 161 12.79 -9.18 -11.32
CA GLY A 161 12.82 -10.60 -10.97
C GLY A 161 12.21 -10.86 -9.59
N PRO A 162 11.73 -12.08 -9.32
CA PRO A 162 11.19 -12.43 -8.01
C PRO A 162 12.26 -12.29 -6.91
N LEU A 163 11.80 -12.01 -5.69
CA LEU A 163 12.67 -11.93 -4.52
C LEU A 163 13.00 -13.34 -3.99
N PRO A 164 14.18 -13.51 -3.36
CA PRO A 164 14.49 -14.72 -2.60
C PRO A 164 13.40 -14.98 -1.55
N ALA A 165 13.04 -16.26 -1.36
CA ALA A 165 12.04 -16.61 -0.36
C ALA A 165 12.51 -16.25 1.06
N GLY A 166 11.64 -15.61 1.85
CA GLY A 166 11.95 -15.22 3.23
C GLY A 166 12.94 -14.07 3.36
N ALA A 167 13.20 -13.31 2.29
CA ALA A 167 13.98 -12.08 2.35
C ALA A 167 13.37 -11.09 3.34
N ASP A 168 14.16 -10.63 4.30
CA ASP A 168 13.77 -9.54 5.19
C ASP A 168 14.00 -8.16 4.54
N LEU A 169 13.52 -7.09 5.19
CA LEU A 169 13.65 -5.75 4.65
C LEU A 169 15.11 -5.28 4.56
N ALA A 170 15.96 -5.68 5.52
CA ALA A 170 17.36 -5.29 5.56
C ALA A 170 18.14 -5.88 4.38
N ASP A 171 17.84 -7.12 4.00
CA ASP A 171 18.38 -7.81 2.85
C ASP A 171 17.93 -7.15 1.54
N ILE A 172 16.62 -6.85 1.42
CA ILE A 172 16.06 -6.12 0.27
C ILE A 172 16.76 -4.76 0.11
N ALA A 173 16.89 -4.01 1.19
CA ALA A 173 17.56 -2.72 1.21
C ALA A 173 19.05 -2.85 0.87
N ARG A 174 19.75 -3.89 1.33
CA ARG A 174 21.17 -4.11 1.01
C ARG A 174 21.39 -4.36 -0.48
N HIS A 175 20.46 -5.07 -1.12
CA HIS A 175 20.47 -5.23 -2.58
C HIS A 175 20.29 -3.89 -3.29
N HIS A 176 19.41 -3.02 -2.78
CA HIS A 176 19.18 -1.68 -3.32
C HIS A 176 20.37 -0.75 -3.10
N VAL A 177 20.97 -0.74 -1.91
CA VAL A 177 22.25 -0.03 -1.62
C VAL A 177 23.30 -0.44 -2.64
N SER A 178 23.44 -1.74 -2.89
CA SER A 178 24.41 -2.23 -3.87
C SER A 178 24.13 -1.72 -5.29
N ALA A 179 22.85 -1.62 -5.68
CA ALA A 179 22.46 -1.06 -6.98
C ALA A 179 22.73 0.45 -7.06
N VAL A 180 22.45 1.20 -6.00
CA VAL A 180 22.74 2.64 -5.88
C VAL A 180 24.25 2.89 -5.96
N LEU A 181 25.06 2.15 -5.20
CA LEU A 181 26.52 2.28 -5.21
C LEU A 181 27.14 1.86 -6.55
N ALA A 182 26.57 0.86 -7.23
CA ALA A 182 27.02 0.46 -8.56
C ALA A 182 26.76 1.55 -9.61
N ALA A 183 25.61 2.24 -9.53
CA ALA A 183 25.31 3.38 -10.39
C ALA A 183 26.15 4.62 -10.03
N ARG A 184 26.38 4.84 -8.73
CA ARG A 184 27.07 6.00 -8.18
C ARG A 184 27.87 5.60 -6.94
N PRO A 185 29.18 5.35 -7.07
CA PRO A 185 30.00 4.89 -5.95
C PRO A 185 30.18 5.90 -4.82
N HIS A 186 29.95 7.20 -5.08
CA HIS A 186 30.17 8.28 -4.13
C HIS A 186 28.91 9.15 -4.01
N GLY A 187 28.57 9.47 -2.75
CA GLY A 187 27.45 10.34 -2.39
C GLY A 187 27.76 11.84 -2.61
N PRO A 188 26.93 12.73 -2.06
CA PRO A 188 25.75 12.46 -1.23
C PRO A 188 24.61 11.74 -1.98
N TYR A 189 23.71 11.07 -1.25
CA TYR A 189 22.56 10.36 -1.82
C TYR A 189 21.25 10.96 -1.34
N PRO A 190 20.70 11.99 -2.01
CA PRO A 190 19.33 12.39 -1.76
C PRO A 190 18.36 11.32 -2.27
N LEU A 191 17.38 10.94 -1.45
CA LEU A 191 16.48 9.81 -1.73
C LEU A 191 15.02 10.27 -1.75
N VAL A 192 14.24 9.71 -2.67
CA VAL A 192 12.77 9.76 -2.65
C VAL A 192 12.26 8.32 -2.78
N GLY A 193 11.34 7.90 -1.91
CA GLY A 193 10.70 6.59 -2.00
C GLY A 193 9.18 6.67 -1.83
N PHE A 194 8.47 5.72 -2.46
CA PHE A 194 7.01 5.68 -2.50
C PHE A 194 6.45 4.39 -1.87
N GLY A 195 5.40 4.50 -1.04
CA GLY A 195 4.68 3.35 -0.51
C GLY A 195 5.58 2.40 0.29
N LEU A 196 5.49 1.09 0.01
CA LEU A 196 6.39 0.09 0.60
C LEU A 196 7.86 0.38 0.28
N SER A 197 8.17 0.91 -0.91
CA SER A 197 9.53 1.30 -1.28
C SER A 197 10.02 2.54 -0.52
N ALA A 198 9.14 3.34 0.10
CA ALA A 198 9.55 4.40 1.03
C ALA A 198 10.15 3.80 2.32
N VAL A 199 9.60 2.68 2.80
CA VAL A 199 10.17 1.93 3.93
C VAL A 199 11.52 1.33 3.55
N VAL A 200 11.65 0.78 2.34
CA VAL A 200 12.95 0.34 1.79
C VAL A 200 13.93 1.51 1.71
N ALA A 201 13.48 2.69 1.25
CA ALA A 201 14.32 3.89 1.17
C ALA A 201 14.84 4.34 2.54
N PHE A 202 14.04 4.19 3.60
CA PHE A 202 14.44 4.45 4.97
C PHE A 202 15.59 3.54 5.42
N GLU A 203 15.49 2.23 5.19
CA GLU A 203 16.58 1.31 5.53
C GLU A 203 17.80 1.50 4.61
N VAL A 204 17.60 1.80 3.31
CA VAL A 204 18.69 2.18 2.40
C VAL A 204 19.44 3.41 2.91
N ALA A 205 18.72 4.43 3.39
CA ALA A 205 19.32 5.61 4.00
C ALA A 205 20.15 5.26 5.23
N GLY A 206 19.59 4.43 6.13
CA GLY A 206 20.29 3.93 7.31
C GLY A 206 21.56 3.16 6.97
N GLN A 207 21.50 2.24 6.01
CA GLN A 207 22.65 1.45 5.55
C GLN A 207 23.74 2.32 4.90
N LEU A 208 23.36 3.27 4.02
CA LEU A 208 24.30 4.20 3.40
C LEU A 208 25.03 5.04 4.46
N ARG A 209 24.30 5.56 5.45
CA ARG A 209 24.88 6.34 6.55
C ARG A 209 25.82 5.51 7.43
N ARG A 210 25.42 4.28 7.78
CA ARG A 210 26.29 3.33 8.52
C ARG A 210 27.55 3.00 7.74
N ALA A 211 27.48 2.99 6.41
CA ALA A 211 28.64 2.83 5.52
C ALA A 211 29.46 4.13 5.31
N GLY A 212 29.12 5.23 6.00
CA GLY A 212 29.85 6.49 5.95
C GLY A 212 29.45 7.42 4.79
N HIS A 213 28.39 7.09 4.05
CA HIS A 213 27.86 7.96 3.01
C HIS A 213 26.88 9.00 3.56
N GLU A 214 26.93 10.19 2.99
CA GLU A 214 25.98 11.25 3.32
C GLU A 214 24.63 11.01 2.64
N VAL A 215 23.55 11.12 3.42
CA VAL A 215 22.16 11.16 2.94
C VAL A 215 21.58 12.51 3.39
N PRO A 216 21.60 13.54 2.52
CA PRO A 216 21.24 14.91 2.89
C PRO A 216 19.74 15.07 3.13
N VAL A 217 18.91 14.29 2.44
CA VAL A 217 17.46 14.25 2.61
C VAL A 217 16.94 12.87 2.20
N LEU A 218 15.98 12.36 2.96
CA LEU A 218 15.10 11.26 2.58
C LEU A 218 13.65 11.78 2.54
N VAL A 219 13.02 11.72 1.37
CA VAL A 219 11.60 12.03 1.21
C VAL A 219 10.83 10.71 1.12
N MET A 220 9.88 10.51 2.03
CA MET A 220 9.03 9.33 2.07
C MET A 220 7.61 9.74 1.71
N VAL A 221 7.09 9.21 0.61
CA VAL A 221 5.74 9.50 0.11
C VAL A 221 4.84 8.30 0.40
N GLU A 222 3.77 8.53 1.15
CA GLU A 222 2.83 7.49 1.59
C GLU A 222 3.50 6.25 2.22
N PRO A 223 4.50 6.38 3.11
CA PRO A 223 5.04 5.21 3.77
C PRO A 223 3.97 4.59 4.69
N PRO A 224 3.66 3.28 4.58
CA PRO A 224 2.85 2.63 5.60
C PRO A 224 3.62 2.55 6.91
N ALA A 225 2.92 2.40 8.05
CA ALA A 225 3.58 2.01 9.29
C ALA A 225 4.29 0.66 9.10
N ALA A 226 5.49 0.52 9.68
CA ALA A 226 6.24 -0.73 9.70
C ALA A 226 6.00 -1.48 11.03
N GLY A 227 6.46 -2.73 11.09
CA GLY A 227 6.31 -3.58 12.25
C GLY A 227 4.97 -4.35 12.28
N PRO A 228 4.74 -5.13 13.35
CA PRO A 228 3.63 -6.07 13.39
C PRO A 228 2.30 -5.33 13.34
N ALA A 229 1.58 -5.49 12.22
CA ALA A 229 0.22 -5.00 12.09
C ALA A 229 -0.73 -5.87 12.92
N SER A 230 -1.70 -5.26 13.61
CA SER A 230 -2.81 -5.97 14.24
C SER A 230 -3.66 -6.65 13.15
N GLY A 231 -3.44 -7.95 12.90
CA GLY A 231 -4.17 -8.69 11.86
C GLY A 231 -3.67 -10.12 11.63
N PHE A 232 -4.50 -10.93 10.97
CA PHE A 232 -4.26 -12.38 10.76
C PHE A 232 -3.41 -12.71 9.53
N ALA A 233 -3.06 -11.73 8.69
CA ALA A 233 -2.21 -11.99 7.54
C ALA A 233 -0.74 -12.11 7.98
N SER A 234 -0.30 -13.34 8.20
CA SER A 234 1.03 -13.68 8.70
C SER A 234 1.93 -14.33 7.66
N SER A 235 1.44 -14.49 6.42
CA SER A 235 2.19 -15.10 5.33
C SER A 235 2.07 -14.30 4.03
N THR A 236 2.98 -14.54 3.08
CA THR A 236 2.90 -14.01 1.72
C THR A 236 1.56 -14.37 1.07
N ALA A 237 1.06 -15.59 1.28
CA ALA A 237 -0.20 -16.04 0.71
C ALA A 237 -1.39 -15.22 1.22
N ASP A 238 -1.43 -14.93 2.52
CA ASP A 238 -2.50 -14.11 3.11
C ASP A 238 -2.45 -12.68 2.57
N LEU A 239 -1.26 -12.10 2.47
CA LEU A 239 -1.07 -10.75 1.94
C LEU A 239 -1.43 -10.67 0.45
N LEU A 240 -1.07 -11.70 -0.32
CA LEU A 240 -1.44 -11.78 -1.73
C LEU A 240 -2.97 -11.89 -1.89
N ALA A 241 -3.65 -12.68 -1.06
CA ALA A 241 -5.10 -12.74 -1.06
C ALA A 241 -5.73 -11.38 -0.71
N LEU A 242 -5.19 -10.67 0.29
CA LEU A 242 -5.64 -9.32 0.64
C LEU A 242 -5.42 -8.33 -0.52
N ARG A 243 -4.28 -8.43 -1.21
CA ARG A 243 -3.95 -7.61 -2.39
C ARG A 243 -4.98 -7.82 -3.49
N TYR A 244 -5.24 -9.07 -3.85
CA TYR A 244 -6.22 -9.39 -4.89
C TYR A 244 -7.65 -9.00 -4.50
N ALA A 245 -8.03 -9.12 -3.23
CA ALA A 245 -9.32 -8.60 -2.76
C ALA A 245 -9.41 -7.07 -2.89
N ALA A 246 -8.32 -6.35 -2.61
CA ALA A 246 -8.25 -4.90 -2.79
C ALA A 246 -8.29 -4.48 -4.27
N LEU A 247 -7.58 -5.21 -5.14
CA LEU A 247 -7.69 -5.02 -6.60
C LEU A 247 -9.11 -5.31 -7.09
N GLY A 248 -9.72 -6.39 -6.61
CA GLY A 248 -11.10 -6.73 -6.95
C GLY A 248 -12.09 -5.63 -6.57
N ARG A 249 -11.91 -5.00 -5.40
CA ARG A 249 -12.67 -3.79 -5.04
C ARG A 249 -12.43 -2.66 -6.01
N ARG A 250 -11.17 -2.24 -6.15
CA ARG A 250 -10.76 -1.05 -6.90
C ARG A 250 -11.20 -1.10 -8.36
N PHE A 251 -11.04 -2.26 -9.00
CA PHE A 251 -11.29 -2.44 -10.42
C PHE A 251 -12.63 -3.14 -10.73
N ALA A 252 -13.48 -3.30 -9.70
CA ALA A 252 -14.75 -4.00 -9.79
C ALA A 252 -14.65 -5.40 -10.42
N LEU A 253 -13.62 -6.17 -10.05
CA LEU A 253 -13.40 -7.52 -10.57
C LEU A 253 -14.35 -8.53 -9.91
N SER A 254 -14.92 -9.43 -10.72
CA SER A 254 -15.79 -10.53 -10.29
C SER A 254 -15.02 -11.82 -9.96
N GLY A 255 -13.72 -11.87 -10.23
CA GLY A 255 -12.85 -13.04 -10.03
C GLY A 255 -12.90 -14.04 -11.18
N SER A 256 -13.65 -13.75 -12.24
CA SER A 256 -13.69 -14.53 -13.48
C SER A 256 -12.81 -13.94 -14.59
N GLU A 257 -12.21 -12.77 -14.34
CA GLU A 257 -11.37 -12.07 -15.31
C GLU A 257 -10.09 -12.85 -15.61
N SER A 258 -9.65 -12.80 -16.88
CA SER A 258 -8.33 -13.28 -17.25
C SER A 258 -7.24 -12.32 -16.74
N PRO A 259 -5.98 -12.77 -16.56
CA PRO A 259 -4.86 -11.89 -16.24
C PRO A 259 -4.69 -10.70 -17.20
N GLU A 260 -5.03 -10.86 -18.48
CA GLU A 260 -5.02 -9.81 -19.49
C GLU A 260 -6.10 -8.74 -19.23
N GLU A 261 -7.30 -9.16 -18.85
CA GLU A 261 -8.41 -8.25 -18.51
C GLU A 261 -8.09 -7.45 -17.25
N VAL A 262 -7.52 -8.09 -16.24
CA VAL A 262 -7.02 -7.41 -15.03
C VAL A 262 -5.90 -6.44 -15.41
N LEU A 263 -4.94 -6.86 -16.23
CA LEU A 263 -3.83 -6.02 -16.68
C LEU A 263 -4.32 -4.80 -17.48
N SER A 264 -5.33 -4.96 -18.33
CA SER A 264 -5.92 -3.84 -19.07
C SER A 264 -6.49 -2.78 -18.12
N ARG A 265 -7.26 -3.20 -17.11
CA ARG A 265 -7.87 -2.29 -16.12
C ARG A 265 -6.82 -1.55 -15.28
N VAL A 266 -5.80 -2.25 -14.80
CA VAL A 266 -4.72 -1.58 -14.00
C VAL A 266 -3.91 -0.60 -14.86
N ARG A 267 -3.76 -0.85 -16.16
CA ARG A 267 -3.09 0.06 -17.11
C ARG A 267 -3.91 1.31 -17.40
N GLU A 268 -5.23 1.20 -17.49
CA GLU A 268 -6.12 2.37 -17.63
C GLU A 268 -5.95 3.35 -16.46
N GLU A 269 -5.66 2.84 -15.25
CA GLU A 269 -5.31 3.63 -14.07
C GLU A 269 -3.83 4.07 -14.03
N GLY A 270 -3.05 3.76 -15.06
CA GLY A 270 -1.64 4.13 -15.19
C GLY A 270 -0.72 3.40 -14.21
N TRP A 271 -1.05 2.16 -13.82
CA TRP A 271 -0.21 1.45 -12.88
C TRP A 271 1.07 0.90 -13.51
N TYR A 272 0.90 0.28 -14.67
CA TYR A 272 1.97 -0.39 -15.40
C TYR A 272 2.06 0.14 -16.83
N ASP A 273 3.22 -0.02 -17.45
CA ASP A 273 3.44 0.37 -18.83
C ASP A 273 2.91 -0.70 -19.82
N VAL A 274 2.99 -0.36 -21.11
CA VAL A 274 2.58 -1.23 -22.23
C VAL A 274 3.48 -2.47 -22.39
N ASP A 275 4.68 -2.45 -21.82
CA ASP A 275 5.64 -3.54 -21.92
C ASP A 275 5.43 -4.63 -20.84
N THR A 276 4.71 -4.29 -19.76
CA THR A 276 4.39 -5.22 -18.67
C THR A 276 3.50 -6.38 -19.16
N SER A 277 3.97 -7.63 -19.13
CA SER A 277 3.16 -8.78 -19.53
C SER A 277 2.18 -9.25 -18.43
N PRO A 278 1.16 -10.07 -18.73
CA PRO A 278 0.32 -10.71 -17.71
C PRO A 278 1.11 -11.58 -16.71
N THR A 279 2.21 -12.20 -17.16
CA THR A 279 3.15 -12.92 -16.29
C THR A 279 3.84 -11.96 -15.33
N ASP A 280 4.25 -10.78 -15.81
CA ASP A 280 4.84 -9.74 -14.96
C ASP A 280 3.85 -9.26 -13.91
N LEU A 281 2.56 -9.09 -14.26
CA LEU A 281 1.52 -8.69 -13.31
C LEU A 281 1.47 -9.64 -12.09
N SER A 282 1.42 -10.94 -12.35
CA SER A 282 1.35 -11.98 -11.32
C SER A 282 2.58 -11.94 -10.41
N ARG A 283 3.77 -11.81 -11.01
CA ARG A 283 5.05 -11.69 -10.32
C ARG A 283 5.13 -10.42 -9.47
N LEU A 284 4.67 -9.29 -9.99
CA LEU A 284 4.65 -8.00 -9.28
C LEU A 284 3.71 -8.05 -8.07
N GLN A 285 2.53 -8.68 -8.18
CA GLN A 285 1.63 -8.84 -7.04
C GLN A 285 2.23 -9.75 -5.95
N LEU A 286 2.91 -10.83 -6.36
CA LEU A 286 3.62 -11.70 -5.42
C LEU A 286 4.76 -10.94 -4.71
N ALA A 287 5.55 -10.17 -5.46
CA ALA A 287 6.64 -9.39 -4.90
C ALA A 287 6.15 -8.29 -3.96
N TRP A 288 5.01 -7.66 -4.27
CA TRP A 288 4.33 -6.75 -3.34
C TRP A 288 4.00 -7.47 -2.03
N ALA A 289 3.45 -8.69 -2.10
CA ALA A 289 3.07 -9.46 -0.90
C ALA A 289 4.29 -9.86 -0.05
N ASP A 290 5.39 -10.28 -0.69
CA ASP A 290 6.65 -10.57 0.00
C ASP A 290 7.22 -9.31 0.66
N LEU A 291 7.22 -8.18 -0.05
CA LEU A 291 7.70 -6.90 0.49
C LEU A 291 6.81 -6.41 1.64
N ALA A 292 5.48 -6.54 1.52
CA ALA A 292 4.55 -6.20 2.59
C ALA A 292 4.78 -7.08 3.84
N LEU A 293 5.11 -8.36 3.64
CA LEU A 293 5.48 -9.25 4.75
C LEU A 293 6.80 -8.80 5.41
N ALA A 294 7.81 -8.46 4.60
CA ALA A 294 9.08 -7.96 5.08
C ALA A 294 8.92 -6.65 5.89
N VAL A 295 8.07 -5.72 5.43
CA VAL A 295 7.75 -4.47 6.15
C VAL A 295 7.06 -4.74 7.50
N ARG A 296 6.21 -5.77 7.58
CA ARG A 296 5.57 -6.17 8.85
C ARG A 296 6.54 -6.78 9.85
N GLY A 297 7.58 -7.46 9.37
CA GLY A 297 8.66 -7.99 10.20
C GLY A 297 9.78 -6.98 10.50
N TYR A 298 9.67 -5.74 9.99
CA TYR A 298 10.73 -4.76 10.07
C TYR A 298 10.62 -3.90 11.33
N GLU A 299 11.71 -3.87 12.11
CA GLU A 299 11.91 -3.00 13.25
C GLU A 299 12.99 -1.96 12.90
N PRO A 300 12.61 -0.73 12.51
CA PRO A 300 13.56 0.30 12.13
C PRO A 300 14.35 0.84 13.33
N ASP A 301 15.66 1.01 13.14
CA ASP A 301 16.48 1.85 14.00
C ASP A 301 16.09 3.34 13.84
N PRO A 302 16.15 4.15 14.91
CA PRO A 302 15.95 5.60 14.80
C PRO A 302 16.89 6.25 13.79
N HIS A 303 16.35 7.14 12.95
CA HIS A 303 17.10 7.82 11.91
C HIS A 303 17.42 9.27 12.30
N ALA A 304 18.70 9.55 12.55
CA ALA A 304 19.19 10.89 12.93
C ALA A 304 19.43 11.84 11.73
N GLY A 305 18.79 11.60 10.59
CA GLY A 305 19.00 12.37 9.36
C GLY A 305 17.74 13.15 9.00
N ARG A 306 17.85 14.03 8.01
CA ARG A 306 16.71 14.81 7.53
C ARG A 306 15.72 13.90 6.81
N VAL A 307 14.53 13.72 7.39
CA VAL A 307 13.43 12.99 6.76
C VAL A 307 12.22 13.91 6.56
N VAL A 308 11.63 13.81 5.38
CA VAL A 308 10.42 14.52 4.98
C VAL A 308 9.33 13.50 4.70
N LEU A 309 8.26 13.55 5.47
CA LEU A 309 7.10 12.68 5.35
C LEU A 309 6.02 13.42 4.54
N CYS A 310 5.66 12.86 3.39
CA CYS A 310 4.54 13.31 2.57
C CYS A 310 3.40 12.32 2.74
N LEU A 311 2.32 12.76 3.38
CA LEU A 311 1.21 11.90 3.80
C LEU A 311 -0.13 12.48 3.38
N ASP A 312 -1.06 11.61 3.04
CA ASP A 312 -2.48 11.91 2.98
C ASP A 312 -2.98 12.22 4.40
N GLU A 313 -3.88 13.18 4.50
CA GLU A 313 -4.47 13.58 5.78
C GLU A 313 -5.10 12.38 6.52
N ALA A 314 -5.67 11.41 5.80
CA ALA A 314 -6.26 10.21 6.42
C ALA A 314 -5.21 9.26 7.02
N ASN A 315 -3.98 9.26 6.50
CA ASN A 315 -2.89 8.38 6.94
C ASN A 315 -1.98 9.04 7.99
N ALA A 316 -2.06 10.37 8.16
CA ALA A 316 -1.24 11.12 9.10
C ALA A 316 -1.32 10.64 10.56
N PRO A 317 -2.50 10.32 11.13
CA PRO A 317 -2.58 9.89 12.53
C PRO A 317 -1.89 8.55 12.81
N THR A 318 -1.81 7.66 11.82
CA THR A 318 -1.28 6.31 11.99
C THR A 318 0.17 6.22 11.52
N ALA A 319 0.39 6.20 10.21
CA ALA A 319 1.72 6.10 9.62
C ALA A 319 2.59 7.33 9.96
N GLY A 320 2.00 8.53 9.96
CA GLY A 320 2.73 9.74 10.32
C GLY A 320 3.21 9.74 11.76
N GLY A 321 2.35 9.35 12.71
CA GLY A 321 2.72 9.17 14.11
C GLY A 321 3.83 8.15 14.31
N TYR A 322 3.72 6.98 13.65
CA TYR A 322 4.73 5.92 13.69
C TYR A 322 6.10 6.40 13.23
N TRP A 323 6.20 6.97 12.02
CA TRP A 323 7.47 7.41 11.46
C TRP A 323 8.05 8.63 12.17
N SER A 324 7.20 9.54 12.66
CA SER A 324 7.66 10.72 13.39
C SER A 324 8.34 10.36 14.71
N ALA A 325 7.94 9.25 15.34
CA ALA A 325 8.57 8.76 16.56
C ALA A 325 9.98 8.19 16.34
N LEU A 326 10.32 7.82 15.10
CA LEU A 326 11.58 7.16 14.72
C LEU A 326 12.60 8.14 14.12
N VAL A 327 12.21 9.39 13.89
CA VAL A 327 13.04 10.40 13.23
C VAL A 327 13.25 11.59 14.16
N THR A 328 14.46 12.11 14.21
CA THR A 328 14.74 13.38 14.88
C THR A 328 14.24 14.55 14.02
N ASP A 329 13.26 15.31 14.52
CA ASP A 329 12.69 16.51 13.86
C ASP A 329 12.18 16.24 12.42
N PRO A 330 11.18 15.34 12.25
CA PRO A 330 10.61 15.05 10.95
C PRO A 330 9.86 16.26 10.40
N VAL A 331 10.01 16.51 9.10
CA VAL A 331 9.14 17.47 8.41
C VAL A 331 7.94 16.72 7.87
N VAL A 332 6.75 17.09 8.31
CA VAL A 332 5.50 16.45 7.84
C VAL A 332 4.76 17.42 6.91
N HIS A 333 4.45 16.94 5.70
CA HIS A 333 3.61 17.62 4.73
C HIS A 333 2.38 16.79 4.46
N LEU A 334 1.22 17.41 4.71
CA LEU A 334 -0.08 16.79 4.48
C LEU A 334 -0.65 17.17 3.12
N PHE A 335 -1.33 16.20 2.52
CA PHE A 335 -2.02 16.32 1.26
C PHE A 335 -3.42 15.73 1.40
N ASP A 336 -4.35 16.22 0.58
CA ASP A 336 -5.73 15.72 0.52
C ASP A 336 -5.96 15.14 -0.88
N TYR A 337 -5.75 13.82 -1.01
CA TYR A 337 -6.07 13.07 -2.23
C TYR A 337 -6.89 11.80 -1.96
N GLY A 338 -7.12 11.47 -0.69
CA GLY A 338 -7.90 10.33 -0.25
C GLY A 338 -7.11 9.01 -0.29
N VAL A 339 -7.68 7.99 0.34
CA VAL A 339 -7.02 6.71 0.60
C VAL A 339 -6.82 5.80 -0.62
N GLU A 340 -7.34 6.17 -1.79
CA GLU A 340 -7.43 5.22 -2.90
C GLU A 340 -6.17 5.12 -3.78
N SER A 341 -5.27 6.11 -3.81
CA SER A 341 -4.00 6.00 -4.54
C SER A 341 -3.04 7.17 -4.27
N PRO A 342 -1.71 6.96 -4.20
CA PRO A 342 -0.71 8.05 -4.23
C PRO A 342 -0.59 8.70 -5.63
N ALA A 343 -1.28 8.21 -6.65
CA ALA A 343 -1.18 8.73 -8.01
C ALA A 343 -1.36 10.27 -8.12
N PRO A 344 -2.28 10.91 -7.37
CA PRO A 344 -2.43 12.36 -7.39
C PRO A 344 -1.19 13.10 -6.83
N VAL A 345 -0.53 12.58 -5.80
CA VAL A 345 0.61 13.25 -5.17
C VAL A 345 1.87 13.22 -6.04
N ILE A 346 2.06 12.15 -6.83
CA ILE A 346 3.21 12.02 -7.75
C ILE A 346 3.27 13.23 -8.71
N GLY A 347 2.12 13.69 -9.21
CA GLY A 347 2.03 14.83 -10.12
C GLY A 347 1.85 16.19 -9.43
N ASP A 348 1.72 16.24 -8.11
CA ASP A 348 1.38 17.47 -7.39
C ASP A 348 2.56 18.47 -7.41
N ALA A 349 2.29 19.70 -7.83
CA ALA A 349 3.28 20.77 -7.89
C ALA A 349 3.86 21.12 -6.50
N ARG A 350 3.11 20.89 -5.42
CA ARG A 350 3.55 21.07 -4.03
C ARG A 350 4.60 20.04 -3.65
N LEU A 351 4.41 18.77 -3.99
CA LEU A 351 5.45 17.74 -3.80
C LEU A 351 6.71 18.12 -4.58
N ALA A 352 6.56 18.55 -5.83
CA ALA A 352 7.70 18.96 -6.63
C ALA A 352 8.46 20.16 -6.04
N ALA A 353 7.74 21.17 -5.56
CA ALA A 353 8.33 22.34 -4.90
C ALA A 353 9.06 21.95 -3.60
N LEU A 354 8.45 21.07 -2.81
CA LEU A 354 9.03 20.55 -1.57
C LEU A 354 10.34 19.82 -1.81
N VAL A 355 10.34 18.83 -2.71
CA VAL A 355 11.56 18.05 -3.02
C VAL A 355 12.66 18.97 -3.55
N ARG A 356 12.32 19.92 -4.45
CA ARG A 356 13.30 20.90 -4.94
C ARG A 356 13.89 21.75 -3.83
N ALA A 357 13.06 22.21 -2.88
CA ALA A 357 13.52 23.04 -1.78
C ALA A 357 14.50 22.30 -0.88
N GLU A 358 14.22 21.03 -0.57
CA GLU A 358 15.11 20.22 0.27
C GLU A 358 16.41 19.83 -0.44
N LEU A 359 16.38 19.62 -1.76
CA LEU A 359 17.59 19.37 -2.57
C LEU A 359 18.52 20.58 -2.72
N ALA A 360 18.01 21.78 -2.46
CA ALA A 360 18.72 23.05 -2.58
C ALA A 360 19.32 23.56 -1.26
N ARG A 361 18.99 22.92 -0.14
CA ARG A 361 19.60 23.19 1.18
C ARG A 361 21.03 22.67 1.24
#